data_AF-A0A0B1PD53-F1
#
_entry.id   AF-A0A0B1PD53-F1
#
_cell.length_a   1.000
_cell.length_b   1.000
_cell.length_c   1.000
_cell.angle_alpha   90.00
_cell.angle_beta   90.00
_cell.angle_gamma   90.00
#
_symmetry.space_group_name_H-M   'P 1'
#
loop_
_entity.id
_entity.type
_entity.pdbx_description
1 polymer ?
#
loop_
_entity_poly.entity_id
_entity_poly.type
_entity_poly.pdbx_seq_one_letter_code
_entity_poly.pdbx_strand_id
1 'polypeptide(L)'
;MALTKRSFGIFMTLLTQLWAPTVIRISGDSSVAGQIQKTKDGKVQLLFPERLVMVANHQLYTDWLYLWWVAYANQSKTHGNVYIILKESLKHIPMVGWGMRFFSFIFLSRKLAVDEPRLSHRLRKLKKVSSGLLSRANKLAPMWLLLFPEGTNASQDGREKSASWAKKIGVKDLENTLLPRSAGSFFCLKELKGTVEYLYDCTIVYEGVKHGEFGQDNHTLQAMYLLGQPPPSVNMFWRRFAISDIPLHDKDEFDEWLRLRWSEKDAYINQYIATGRFPPILQDGKDTKNPPKNEEKEGFFETEVRIDNYWEILYIIVPILIFLGVVQTLKFFWNSGLIFNMF
;
A
#
# COMPACT_ATOMS: atom_id res chain seq x y z
N MET A 1 -12.04 6.36 -12.82
CA MET A 1 -11.00 5.52 -12.18
C MET A 1 -10.68 5.96 -10.76
N ALA A 2 -10.27 7.21 -10.52
CA ALA A 2 -9.99 7.66 -9.15
C ALA A 2 -11.24 7.60 -8.24
N LEU A 3 -12.42 7.98 -8.76
CA LEU A 3 -13.68 7.90 -8.02
C LEU A 3 -14.02 6.47 -7.55
N THR A 4 -13.90 5.47 -8.41
CA THR A 4 -14.20 4.07 -8.07
C THR A 4 -13.21 3.50 -7.06
N LYS A 5 -11.93 3.90 -7.14
CA LYS A 5 -10.93 3.57 -6.11
C LYS A 5 -11.22 4.25 -4.77
N ARG A 6 -11.66 5.51 -4.78
CA ARG A 6 -12.08 6.23 -3.55
C ARG A 6 -13.24 5.50 -2.89
N SER A 7 -14.30 5.25 -3.65
CA SER A 7 -15.46 4.46 -3.23
C SER A 7 -15.05 3.12 -2.64
N PHE A 8 -14.15 2.38 -3.31
CA PHE A 8 -13.63 1.11 -2.81
C PHE A 8 -12.81 1.24 -1.52
N GLY A 9 -11.92 2.25 -1.42
CA GLY A 9 -11.14 2.49 -0.20
C GLY A 9 -12.01 2.83 1.01
N ILE A 10 -13.06 3.64 0.82
CA ILE A 10 -14.05 3.94 1.86
C ILE A 10 -14.83 2.66 2.22
N PHE A 11 -15.29 1.90 1.23
CA PHE A 11 -15.99 0.64 1.45
C PHE A 11 -15.16 -0.35 2.25
N MET A 12 -13.89 -0.58 1.90
CA MET A 12 -13.01 -1.49 2.64
C MET A 12 -12.70 -0.99 4.05
N THR A 13 -12.59 0.34 4.24
CA THR A 13 -12.40 0.94 5.56
C THR A 13 -13.63 0.69 6.44
N LEU A 14 -14.83 0.96 5.93
CA LEU A 14 -16.09 0.67 6.63
C LEU A 14 -16.28 -0.82 6.90
N LEU A 15 -15.97 -1.67 5.91
CA LEU A 15 -16.07 -3.12 6.06
C LEU A 15 -15.16 -3.61 7.19
N THR A 16 -13.93 -3.10 7.25
CA THR A 16 -12.97 -3.44 8.31
C THR A 16 -13.45 -2.90 9.66
N GLN A 17 -13.94 -1.68 9.72
CA GLN A 17 -14.49 -1.09 10.94
C GLN A 17 -15.62 -1.93 11.55
N LEU A 18 -16.52 -2.48 10.72
CA LEU A 18 -17.73 -3.16 11.19
C LEU A 18 -17.53 -4.66 11.43
N TRP A 19 -16.76 -5.35 10.58
CA TRP A 19 -16.66 -6.82 10.61
C TRP A 19 -15.28 -7.35 10.98
N ALA A 20 -14.23 -6.53 10.89
CA ALA A 20 -12.86 -6.92 11.19
C ALA A 20 -12.14 -5.83 12.01
N PRO A 21 -12.72 -5.36 13.14
CA PRO A 21 -12.15 -4.26 13.91
C PRO A 21 -10.73 -4.62 14.33
N THR A 22 -9.78 -3.79 13.90
CA THR A 22 -8.34 -4.05 14.08
C THR A 22 -7.68 -2.80 14.64
N VAL A 23 -6.93 -2.97 15.72
CA VAL A 23 -6.08 -1.91 16.28
C VAL A 23 -4.87 -1.71 15.38
N ILE A 24 -4.58 -0.48 14.99
CA ILE A 24 -3.40 -0.10 14.21
C ILE A 24 -2.44 0.66 15.11
N ARG A 25 -1.20 0.15 15.21
CA ARG A 25 -0.10 0.79 15.95
C ARG A 25 0.95 1.25 14.96
N ILE A 26 1.30 2.52 15.02
CA ILE A 26 2.16 3.18 14.05
C ILE A 26 3.31 3.85 14.80
N SER A 27 4.51 3.63 14.28
CA SER A 27 5.75 4.25 14.71
C SER A 27 6.66 4.43 13.48
N GLY A 28 7.86 4.95 13.67
CA GLY A 28 8.81 5.13 12.59
C GLY A 28 10.14 5.67 13.09
N ASP A 29 11.09 5.82 12.18
CA ASP A 29 12.37 6.47 12.49
C ASP A 29 12.27 8.00 12.34
N SER A 30 13.38 8.69 12.62
CA SER A 30 13.46 10.15 12.51
C SER A 30 13.17 10.68 11.11
N SER A 31 13.30 9.87 10.05
CA SER A 31 13.04 10.32 8.68
C SER A 31 11.58 10.70 8.49
N VAL A 32 10.63 10.04 9.17
CA VAL A 32 9.19 10.32 9.09
C VAL A 32 8.68 11.18 10.26
N ALA A 33 9.59 11.78 11.05
CA ALA A 33 9.24 12.67 12.15
C ALA A 33 8.34 13.81 11.68
N GLY A 34 7.27 14.08 12.43
CA GLY A 34 6.26 15.09 12.09
C GLY A 34 5.27 14.70 10.98
N GLN A 35 5.45 13.54 10.31
CA GLN A 35 4.54 13.08 9.25
C GLN A 35 3.41 12.17 9.74
N ILE A 36 3.36 11.88 11.04
CA ILE A 36 2.36 11.02 11.69
C ILE A 36 1.80 11.83 12.85
N GLN A 37 0.49 12.06 12.86
CA GLN A 37 -0.15 12.92 13.86
C GLN A 37 -1.45 12.30 14.36
N LYS A 38 -1.81 12.56 15.62
CA LYS A 38 -3.12 12.20 16.14
C LYS A 38 -4.10 13.34 15.88
N THR A 39 -5.27 13.01 15.33
CA THR A 39 -6.34 13.98 15.13
C THR A 39 -7.09 14.23 16.45
N LYS A 40 -7.88 15.30 16.52
CA LYS A 40 -8.64 15.67 17.73
C LYS A 40 -9.60 14.57 18.20
N ASP A 41 -10.15 13.81 17.27
CA ASP A 41 -11.04 12.66 17.48
C ASP A 41 -10.30 11.34 17.73
N GLY A 42 -8.97 11.36 17.84
CA GLY A 42 -8.15 10.21 18.22
C GLY A 42 -7.81 9.25 17.07
N LYS A 43 -8.05 9.62 15.80
CA LYS A 43 -7.50 8.89 14.65
C LYS A 43 -6.04 9.25 14.43
N VAL A 44 -5.35 8.45 13.63
CA VAL A 44 -4.09 8.87 13.02
C VAL A 44 -4.36 9.53 11.67
N GLN A 45 -3.71 10.66 11.43
CA GLN A 45 -3.59 11.30 10.13
C GLN A 45 -2.13 11.30 9.71
N LEU A 46 -1.87 10.87 8.48
CA LEU A 46 -0.52 10.94 7.89
C LEU A 46 -0.38 12.18 7.01
N LEU A 47 0.85 12.70 6.92
CA LEU A 47 1.22 13.85 6.09
C LEU A 47 2.22 13.44 5.00
N PHE A 48 1.99 12.28 4.38
CA PHE A 48 2.79 11.80 3.26
C PHE A 48 2.43 12.56 1.98
N PRO A 49 3.38 12.72 1.04
CA PRO A 49 3.16 13.48 -0.18
C PRO A 49 2.11 12.81 -1.08
N GLU A 50 1.51 13.62 -1.96
CA GLU A 50 0.52 13.13 -2.95
C GLU A 50 1.12 12.14 -3.96
N ARG A 51 2.45 12.14 -4.11
CA ARG A 51 3.20 11.24 -4.99
C ARG A 51 4.32 10.55 -4.22
N LEU A 52 4.25 9.21 -4.15
CA LEU A 52 5.30 8.38 -3.55
C LEU A 52 5.32 6.98 -4.16
N VAL A 53 6.46 6.31 -3.99
CA VAL A 53 6.56 4.86 -4.11
C VAL A 53 6.60 4.32 -2.68
N MET A 54 5.83 3.26 -2.42
CA MET A 54 5.73 2.59 -1.13
C MET A 54 6.20 1.16 -1.29
N VAL A 55 7.11 0.72 -0.42
CA VAL A 55 7.54 -0.67 -0.30
C VAL A 55 7.16 -1.20 1.08
N ALA A 56 6.83 -2.49 1.13
CA ALA A 56 6.59 -3.19 2.39
C ALA A 56 7.05 -4.65 2.32
N ASN A 57 7.31 -5.26 3.47
CA ASN A 57 7.37 -6.72 3.59
C ASN A 57 5.97 -7.33 3.38
N HIS A 58 5.89 -8.62 3.02
CA HIS A 58 4.63 -9.27 2.64
C HIS A 58 4.31 -10.51 3.48
N GLN A 59 3.65 -10.31 4.62
CA GLN A 59 3.27 -11.38 5.56
C GLN A 59 1.89 -11.97 5.28
N LEU A 60 0.87 -11.11 5.06
CA LEU A 60 -0.50 -11.56 4.81
C LEU A 60 -0.93 -11.25 3.39
N TYR A 61 -1.87 -12.06 2.88
CA TYR A 61 -2.59 -11.70 1.66
C TYR A 61 -3.32 -10.36 1.78
N THR A 62 -3.65 -9.92 2.99
CA THR A 62 -4.40 -8.70 3.28
C THR A 62 -3.54 -7.46 3.56
N ASP A 63 -2.20 -7.56 3.50
CA ASP A 63 -1.30 -6.41 3.74
C ASP A 63 -1.67 -5.17 2.92
N TRP A 64 -2.06 -5.38 1.66
CA TRP A 64 -2.44 -4.31 0.76
C TRP A 64 -3.70 -3.54 1.21
N LEU A 65 -4.59 -4.14 2.02
CA LEU A 65 -5.75 -3.45 2.57
C LEU A 65 -5.34 -2.42 3.60
N TYR A 66 -4.45 -2.81 4.52
CA TYR A 66 -3.93 -1.91 5.55
C TYR A 66 -3.06 -0.80 4.94
N LEU A 67 -2.24 -1.11 3.93
CA LEU A 67 -1.44 -0.11 3.20
C LEU A 67 -2.30 0.80 2.32
N TRP A 68 -3.46 0.34 1.83
CA TRP A 68 -4.43 1.21 1.17
C TRP A 68 -5.16 2.09 2.19
N TRP A 69 -5.51 1.56 3.36
CA TRP A 69 -6.07 2.36 4.46
C TRP A 69 -5.10 3.47 4.88
N VAL A 70 -3.79 3.24 4.87
CA VAL A 70 -2.79 4.28 5.09
C VAL A 70 -2.93 5.45 4.09
N ALA A 71 -3.20 5.18 2.82
CA ALA A 71 -3.51 6.21 1.81
C ALA A 71 -4.86 6.91 2.05
N TYR A 72 -5.77 6.26 2.76
CA TYR A 72 -7.04 6.84 3.19
C TYR A 72 -6.85 7.71 4.43
N ALA A 73 -6.03 7.30 5.39
CA ALA A 73 -5.68 8.05 6.60
C ALA A 73 -4.77 9.26 6.28
N ASN A 74 -4.14 9.30 5.10
CA ASN A 74 -3.34 10.44 4.66
C ASN A 74 -4.20 11.70 4.48
N GLN A 75 -3.68 12.86 4.90
CA GLN A 75 -4.39 14.15 4.84
C GLN A 75 -4.88 14.49 3.43
N SER A 76 -4.08 14.20 2.40
CA SER A 76 -4.46 14.45 1.00
C SER A 76 -5.42 13.42 0.40
N LYS A 77 -5.85 12.41 1.18
CA LYS A 77 -6.82 11.37 0.78
C LYS A 77 -6.45 10.71 -0.55
N THR A 78 -5.23 10.19 -0.62
CA THR A 78 -4.59 9.61 -1.82
C THR A 78 -5.07 8.20 -2.17
N HIS A 79 -5.92 7.56 -1.35
CA HIS A 79 -6.51 6.24 -1.61
C HIS A 79 -7.21 6.10 -2.98
N GLY A 80 -7.67 7.20 -3.60
CA GLY A 80 -8.16 7.19 -4.99
C GLY A 80 -7.09 6.96 -6.06
N ASN A 81 -5.81 7.06 -5.70
CA ASN A 81 -4.66 7.08 -6.60
C ASN A 81 -3.60 6.05 -6.20
N VAL A 82 -4.01 4.98 -5.52
CA VAL A 82 -3.16 3.82 -5.21
C VAL A 82 -3.08 2.91 -6.43
N TYR A 83 -1.88 2.48 -6.78
CA TYR A 83 -1.57 1.54 -7.84
C TYR A 83 -0.73 0.41 -7.25
N ILE A 84 -1.14 -0.82 -7.51
CA ILE A 84 -0.49 -2.00 -6.96
C ILE A 84 0.05 -2.83 -8.13
N ILE A 85 1.25 -3.38 -7.95
CA ILE A 85 1.80 -4.37 -8.88
C ILE A 85 1.36 -5.76 -8.40
N LEU A 86 0.71 -6.51 -9.29
CA LEU A 86 0.07 -7.79 -8.99
C LEU A 86 0.55 -8.90 -9.92
N LYS A 87 0.41 -10.15 -9.46
CA LYS A 87 0.63 -11.34 -10.29
C LYS A 87 -0.40 -11.41 -11.41
N GLU A 88 0.05 -11.69 -12.63
CA GLU A 88 -0.81 -11.70 -13.82
C GLU A 88 -2.01 -12.66 -13.69
N SER A 89 -1.84 -13.81 -13.05
CA SER A 89 -2.94 -14.78 -12.87
C SER A 89 -4.15 -14.20 -12.13
N LEU A 90 -3.97 -13.19 -11.27
CA LEU A 90 -5.06 -12.57 -10.52
C LEU A 90 -6.09 -11.86 -11.41
N LYS A 91 -5.70 -11.45 -12.62
CA LYS A 91 -6.61 -10.78 -13.58
C LYS A 91 -7.75 -11.70 -14.09
N HIS A 92 -7.61 -13.01 -13.88
CA HIS A 92 -8.55 -14.04 -14.34
C HIS A 92 -9.56 -14.48 -13.27
N ILE A 93 -9.41 -14.03 -12.01
CA ILE A 93 -10.36 -14.36 -10.95
C ILE A 93 -11.70 -13.67 -11.29
N PRO A 94 -12.83 -14.40 -11.33
CA PRO A 94 -14.14 -13.81 -11.59
C PRO A 94 -14.46 -12.68 -10.60
N MET A 95 -15.08 -11.61 -11.08
CA MET A 95 -15.41 -10.37 -10.33
C MET A 95 -14.18 -9.60 -9.80
N VAL A 96 -13.36 -10.21 -8.96
CA VAL A 96 -12.17 -9.59 -8.33
C VAL A 96 -11.14 -9.19 -9.38
N GLY A 97 -10.81 -10.09 -10.30
CA GLY A 97 -9.86 -9.82 -11.39
C GLY A 97 -10.36 -8.72 -12.33
N TRP A 98 -11.67 -8.64 -12.57
CA TRP A 98 -12.27 -7.52 -13.31
C TRP A 98 -12.10 -6.21 -12.56
N GLY A 99 -12.39 -6.17 -11.26
CA GLY A 99 -12.17 -5.00 -10.40
C GLY A 99 -10.72 -4.52 -10.42
N MET A 100 -9.75 -5.43 -10.27
CA MET A 100 -8.33 -5.13 -10.35
C MET A 100 -7.92 -4.52 -11.71
N ARG A 101 -8.51 -5.01 -12.81
CA ARG A 101 -8.32 -4.44 -14.15
C ARG A 101 -8.92 -3.03 -14.26
N PHE A 102 -10.12 -2.81 -13.72
CA PHE A 102 -10.77 -1.49 -13.67
C PHE A 102 -9.99 -0.49 -12.82
N PHE A 103 -9.23 -0.94 -11.82
CA PHE A 103 -8.33 -0.10 -11.03
C PHE A 103 -7.00 0.22 -11.72
N SER A 104 -6.75 -0.26 -12.95
CA SER A 104 -5.45 -0.15 -13.62
C SER A 104 -4.28 -0.55 -12.72
N PHE A 105 -4.46 -1.62 -11.94
CA PHE A 105 -3.32 -2.30 -11.35
C PHE A 105 -2.42 -2.88 -12.44
N ILE A 106 -1.14 -3.02 -12.11
CA ILE A 106 -0.12 -3.41 -13.07
C ILE A 106 0.13 -4.90 -12.88
N PHE A 107 -0.19 -5.69 -13.89
CA PHE A 107 -0.05 -7.15 -13.85
C PHE A 107 1.29 -7.58 -14.44
N LEU A 108 2.07 -8.36 -13.69
CA LEU A 108 3.36 -8.91 -14.12
C LEU A 108 3.30 -10.42 -14.25
N SER A 109 3.87 -10.94 -15.34
CA SER A 109 4.03 -12.36 -15.65
C SER A 109 5.23 -13.02 -14.93
N ARG A 110 6.01 -12.22 -14.19
CA ARG A 110 7.30 -12.58 -13.57
C ARG A 110 8.39 -12.92 -14.59
N LYS A 111 8.27 -12.37 -15.80
CA LYS A 111 9.26 -12.50 -16.88
C LYS A 111 9.65 -11.10 -17.34
N LEU A 112 10.81 -10.64 -16.87
CA LEU A 112 11.25 -9.24 -17.07
C LEU A 112 11.18 -8.81 -18.54
N ALA A 113 11.66 -9.65 -19.47
CA ALA A 113 11.63 -9.34 -20.91
C ALA A 113 10.21 -9.09 -21.47
N VAL A 114 9.18 -9.74 -20.93
CA VAL A 114 7.78 -9.55 -21.34
C VAL A 114 7.15 -8.37 -20.62
N ASP A 115 7.51 -8.20 -19.35
CA ASP A 115 6.88 -7.27 -18.43
C ASP A 115 7.42 -5.84 -18.58
N GLU A 116 8.70 -5.67 -18.91
CA GLU A 116 9.39 -4.38 -18.94
C GLU A 116 8.74 -3.36 -19.89
N PRO A 117 8.42 -3.68 -21.17
CA PRO A 117 7.75 -2.73 -22.05
C PRO A 117 6.35 -2.33 -21.55
N ARG A 118 5.62 -3.30 -20.98
CA ARG A 118 4.25 -3.10 -20.43
C ARG A 118 4.31 -2.19 -19.19
N LEU A 119 5.25 -2.47 -18.30
CA LEU A 119 5.49 -1.70 -17.08
C LEU A 119 5.92 -0.28 -17.44
N SER A 120 6.88 -0.10 -18.35
CA SER A 120 7.29 1.23 -18.85
C SER A 120 6.10 2.03 -19.40
N HIS A 121 5.26 1.41 -20.24
CA HIS A 121 4.06 2.08 -20.78
C HIS A 121 3.10 2.52 -19.66
N ARG A 122 2.87 1.67 -18.66
CA ARG A 122 1.99 1.98 -17.51
C ARG A 122 2.58 3.09 -16.64
N LEU A 123 3.86 2.99 -16.28
CA LEU A 123 4.54 4.00 -15.46
C LEU A 123 4.60 5.36 -16.18
N ARG A 124 4.86 5.40 -17.49
CA ARG A 124 4.80 6.65 -18.28
C ARG A 124 3.41 7.29 -18.26
N LYS A 125 2.32 6.50 -18.28
CA LYS A 125 0.96 7.04 -18.08
C LYS A 125 0.78 7.67 -16.70
N LEU A 126 1.47 7.17 -15.66
CA LEU A 126 1.44 7.73 -14.31
C LEU A 126 2.30 9.00 -14.14
N LYS A 127 3.15 9.32 -15.12
CA LYS A 127 3.93 10.58 -15.17
C LYS A 127 3.13 11.76 -15.76
N LYS A 128 1.87 11.55 -16.17
CA LYS A 128 1.08 12.62 -16.81
C LYS A 128 0.74 13.74 -15.83
N VAL A 129 0.82 14.97 -16.34
CA VAL A 129 0.38 16.21 -15.66
C VAL A 129 -1.15 16.19 -15.52
N SER A 130 -1.66 16.64 -14.38
CA SER A 130 -3.10 16.81 -14.15
C SER A 130 -3.65 17.85 -15.12
N SER A 131 -4.42 17.42 -16.11
CA SER A 131 -5.02 18.29 -17.15
C SER A 131 -6.49 18.63 -16.86
N GLY A 132 -6.87 18.74 -15.59
CA GLY A 132 -8.23 19.13 -15.21
C GLY A 132 -8.50 20.61 -15.53
N LEU A 133 -9.75 20.94 -15.88
CA LEU A 133 -10.26 22.31 -16.13
C LEU A 133 -9.99 23.31 -14.98
N LEU A 134 -9.70 22.82 -13.78
CA LEU A 134 -9.39 23.60 -12.56
C LEU A 134 -7.92 23.46 -12.12
N SER A 135 -7.08 22.76 -12.89
CA SER A 135 -5.71 22.44 -12.51
C SER A 135 -4.80 23.62 -12.83
N ARG A 136 -4.51 24.46 -11.84
CA ARG A 136 -3.44 25.47 -11.92
C ARG A 136 -2.11 24.76 -12.27
N ALA A 137 -1.48 25.19 -13.36
CA ALA A 137 -0.11 24.94 -13.85
C ALA A 137 0.59 23.61 -13.48
N ASN A 138 1.01 22.83 -14.51
CA ASN A 138 2.11 21.85 -14.50
C ASN A 138 2.27 20.88 -13.30
N LYS A 139 1.25 20.64 -12.48
CA LYS A 139 1.31 19.71 -11.34
C LYS A 139 1.09 18.26 -11.80
N LEU A 140 2.02 17.37 -11.46
CA LEU A 140 1.87 15.93 -11.68
C LEU A 140 0.64 15.39 -10.93
N ALA A 141 -0.09 14.45 -11.52
CA ALA A 141 -1.25 13.85 -10.86
C ALA A 141 -0.85 13.07 -9.59
N PRO A 142 -1.66 13.01 -8.52
CA PRO A 142 -1.36 12.17 -7.36
C PRO A 142 -1.17 10.69 -7.74
N MET A 143 -0.26 10.00 -7.07
CA MET A 143 0.10 8.62 -7.40
C MET A 143 0.85 7.95 -6.25
N TRP A 144 0.31 6.86 -5.73
CA TRP A 144 0.98 6.00 -4.76
C TRP A 144 1.19 4.63 -5.39
N LEU A 145 2.45 4.25 -5.67
CA LEU A 145 2.78 2.93 -6.21
C LEU A 145 3.21 2.01 -5.06
N LEU A 146 2.42 0.99 -4.77
CA LEU A 146 2.74 -0.04 -3.78
C LEU A 146 3.48 -1.21 -4.43
N LEU A 147 4.61 -1.58 -3.82
CA LEU A 147 5.49 -2.66 -4.21
C LEU A 147 5.72 -3.61 -3.03
N PHE A 148 5.73 -4.91 -3.30
CA PHE A 148 6.20 -5.94 -2.38
C PHE A 148 7.41 -6.63 -3.01
N PRO A 149 8.64 -6.17 -2.72
CA PRO A 149 9.84 -6.71 -3.35
C PRO A 149 10.07 -8.21 -3.12
N GLU A 150 9.50 -8.81 -2.07
CA GLU A 150 9.48 -10.27 -1.87
C GLU A 150 8.82 -11.02 -3.03
N GLY A 151 7.88 -10.37 -3.74
CA GLY A 151 7.21 -10.88 -4.94
C GLY A 151 6.16 -11.96 -4.69
N THR A 152 5.99 -12.38 -3.43
CA THR A 152 5.00 -13.35 -2.94
C THR A 152 4.82 -13.17 -1.43
N ASN A 153 3.72 -13.65 -0.88
CA ASN A 153 3.55 -13.73 0.56
C ASN A 153 4.55 -14.73 1.17
N ALA A 154 4.92 -14.51 2.43
CA ALA A 154 5.63 -15.49 3.23
C ALA A 154 4.78 -16.77 3.40
N SER A 155 5.31 -17.88 2.91
CA SER A 155 4.75 -19.23 3.04
C SER A 155 5.91 -20.23 3.15
N GLN A 156 5.62 -21.48 3.51
CA GLN A 156 6.65 -22.53 3.59
C GLN A 156 7.42 -22.68 2.26
N ASP A 157 6.69 -22.80 1.14
CA ASP A 157 7.28 -22.87 -0.20
C ASP A 157 8.06 -21.59 -0.56
N GLY A 158 7.56 -20.42 -0.17
CA GLY A 158 8.26 -19.14 -0.35
C GLY A 158 9.57 -19.08 0.42
N ARG A 159 9.57 -19.55 1.68
CA ARG A 159 10.74 -19.61 2.57
C ARG A 159 11.82 -20.54 2.00
N GLU A 160 11.46 -21.74 1.57
CA GLU A 160 12.41 -22.70 0.97
C GLU A 160 13.05 -22.14 -0.31
N LYS A 161 12.27 -21.44 -1.14
CA LYS A 161 12.76 -20.76 -2.34
C LYS A 161 13.68 -19.58 -2.01
N SER A 162 13.36 -18.80 -0.97
CA SER A 162 14.21 -17.71 -0.47
C SER A 162 15.55 -18.26 0.03
N ALA A 163 15.53 -19.31 0.86
CA ALA A 163 16.74 -19.94 1.40
C ALA A 163 17.62 -20.53 0.29
N SER A 164 17.01 -21.20 -0.69
CA SER A 164 17.73 -21.73 -1.85
C SER A 164 18.38 -20.62 -2.69
N TRP A 165 17.67 -19.49 -2.85
CA TRP A 165 18.20 -18.31 -3.53
C TRP A 165 19.36 -17.68 -2.75
N ALA A 166 19.23 -17.52 -1.43
CA ALA A 166 20.26 -17.01 -0.53
C ALA A 166 21.56 -17.81 -0.68
N LYS A 167 21.46 -19.14 -0.60
CA LYS A 167 22.59 -20.07 -0.81
C LYS A 167 23.23 -19.91 -2.18
N LYS A 168 22.43 -19.74 -3.23
CA LYS A 168 22.92 -19.60 -4.61
C LYS A 168 23.74 -18.33 -4.82
N ILE A 169 23.33 -17.21 -4.21
CA ILE A 169 24.02 -15.92 -4.33
C ILE A 169 25.04 -15.67 -3.21
N GLY A 170 25.23 -16.63 -2.30
CA GLY A 170 26.23 -16.57 -1.24
C GLY A 170 25.92 -15.57 -0.12
N VAL A 171 24.64 -15.29 0.15
CA VAL A 171 24.23 -14.38 1.25
C VAL A 171 23.53 -15.15 2.37
N LYS A 172 23.54 -14.57 3.58
CA LYS A 172 22.75 -15.07 4.71
C LYS A 172 21.25 -14.90 4.40
N ASP A 173 20.46 -15.95 4.62
CA ASP A 173 18.99 -15.83 4.54
C ASP A 173 18.43 -15.03 5.73
N LEU A 174 17.22 -14.52 5.57
CA LEU A 174 16.50 -13.77 6.60
C LEU A 174 15.60 -14.69 7.41
N GLU A 175 15.25 -14.31 8.64
CA GLU A 175 14.50 -15.18 9.55
C GLU A 175 12.98 -14.95 9.43
N ASN A 176 12.55 -13.69 9.28
CA ASN A 176 11.14 -13.29 9.32
C ASN A 176 10.57 -12.88 7.97
N THR A 177 11.41 -12.38 7.07
CA THR A 177 11.01 -11.95 5.72
C THR A 177 11.62 -12.84 4.64
N LEU A 178 11.05 -12.84 3.44
CA LEU A 178 11.72 -13.43 2.28
C LEU A 178 12.75 -12.44 1.71
N LEU A 179 13.79 -12.95 1.05
CA LEU A 179 14.76 -12.09 0.37
C LEU A 179 14.07 -11.29 -0.76
N PRO A 180 14.35 -9.97 -0.87
CA PRO A 180 13.73 -9.14 -1.88
C PRO A 180 14.28 -9.45 -3.28
N ARG A 181 13.43 -9.23 -4.29
CA ARG A 181 13.78 -9.28 -5.71
C ARG A 181 13.87 -7.86 -6.25
N SER A 182 15.08 -7.39 -6.51
CA SER A 182 15.37 -5.99 -6.85
C SER A 182 14.86 -5.53 -8.21
N ALA A 183 14.85 -6.40 -9.23
CA ALA A 183 14.64 -5.99 -10.63
C ALA A 183 13.38 -5.14 -10.86
N GLY A 184 12.24 -5.52 -10.26
CA GLY A 184 10.99 -4.77 -10.40
C GLY A 184 11.04 -3.40 -9.74
N SER A 185 11.52 -3.34 -8.49
CA SER A 185 11.67 -2.10 -7.73
C SER A 185 12.67 -1.15 -8.37
N PHE A 186 13.83 -1.66 -8.80
CA PHE A 186 14.85 -0.90 -9.52
C PHE A 186 14.26 -0.23 -10.76
N PHE A 187 13.57 -1.02 -11.59
CA PHE A 187 12.93 -0.51 -12.80
C PHE A 187 11.88 0.56 -12.50
N CYS A 188 10.99 0.30 -11.53
CA CYS A 188 9.95 1.25 -11.14
C CYS A 188 10.53 2.59 -10.62
N LEU A 189 11.54 2.54 -9.76
CA LEU A 189 12.16 3.73 -9.19
C LEU A 189 12.95 4.50 -10.25
N LYS A 190 13.69 3.80 -11.12
CA LYS A 190 14.43 4.42 -12.22
C LYS A 190 13.49 5.12 -13.20
N GLU A 191 12.39 4.47 -13.57
CA GLU A 191 11.37 5.11 -14.40
C GLU A 191 10.75 6.30 -13.67
N LEU A 192 10.34 6.18 -12.42
CA LEU A 192 9.65 7.27 -11.71
C LEU A 192 10.58 8.38 -11.20
N LYS A 193 11.91 8.27 -11.39
CA LYS A 193 12.90 9.28 -11.02
C LYS A 193 12.50 10.66 -11.60
N GLY A 194 12.59 11.69 -10.77
CA GLY A 194 12.15 13.05 -11.09
C GLY A 194 10.65 13.31 -10.95
N THR A 195 9.85 12.29 -10.60
CA THR A 195 8.39 12.45 -10.36
C THR A 195 7.96 12.13 -8.93
N VAL A 196 8.87 11.55 -8.13
CA VAL A 196 8.72 11.24 -6.71
C VAL A 196 10.01 11.63 -6.01
N GLU A 197 9.90 12.12 -4.78
CA GLU A 197 11.05 12.60 -4.00
C GLU A 197 11.56 11.54 -3.00
N TYR A 198 10.64 10.74 -2.44
CA TYR A 198 10.96 9.72 -1.46
C TYR A 198 10.36 8.35 -1.82
N LEU A 199 11.09 7.31 -1.45
CA LEU A 199 10.58 5.95 -1.27
C LEU A 199 10.16 5.78 0.19
N TYR A 200 8.88 5.53 0.42
CA TYR A 200 8.37 5.19 1.74
C TYR A 200 8.47 3.70 1.97
N ASP A 201 8.96 3.32 3.15
CA ASP A 201 9.24 1.95 3.52
C ASP A 201 8.47 1.58 4.81
N CYS A 202 7.57 0.61 4.70
CA CYS A 202 6.77 0.12 5.83
C CYS A 202 7.20 -1.28 6.23
N THR A 203 7.57 -1.47 7.49
CA THR A 203 7.63 -2.81 8.08
C THR A 203 6.30 -3.08 8.77
N ILE A 204 5.57 -4.08 8.30
CA ILE A 204 4.26 -4.48 8.83
C ILE A 204 4.39 -5.81 9.58
N VAL A 205 3.83 -5.88 10.79
CA VAL A 205 3.76 -7.09 11.61
C VAL A 205 2.39 -7.22 12.26
N TYR A 206 1.92 -8.45 12.42
CA TYR A 206 0.64 -8.79 13.00
C TYR A 206 0.81 -9.41 14.38
N GLU A 207 0.04 -8.93 15.35
CA GLU A 207 0.03 -9.51 16.69
C GLU A 207 -0.47 -10.95 16.65
N GLY A 208 0.23 -11.85 17.35
CA GLY A 208 -0.09 -13.28 17.39
C GLY A 208 0.68 -14.14 16.38
N VAL A 209 1.38 -13.55 15.41
CA VAL A 209 2.25 -14.30 14.48
C VAL A 209 3.63 -14.50 15.11
N LYS A 210 4.00 -15.76 15.40
CA LYS A 210 5.30 -16.10 16.03
C LYS A 210 6.38 -16.41 14.99
N HIS A 211 7.63 -16.53 15.46
CA HIS A 211 8.73 -17.03 14.62
C HIS A 211 8.39 -18.40 14.01
N GLY A 212 8.62 -18.52 12.70
CA GLY A 212 8.35 -19.74 11.95
C GLY A 212 6.89 -19.95 11.56
N GLU A 213 5.97 -19.09 12.01
CA GLU A 213 4.57 -19.12 11.58
C GLU A 213 4.36 -18.20 10.38
N PHE A 214 3.45 -18.59 9.50
CA PHE A 214 3.02 -17.77 8.38
C PHE A 214 1.68 -17.15 8.71
N GLY A 215 1.65 -15.84 8.92
CA GLY A 215 0.42 -15.15 9.31
C GLY A 215 -0.74 -15.38 8.32
N GLN A 216 -0.43 -15.61 7.04
CA GLN A 216 -1.43 -15.89 6.00
C GLN A 216 -2.28 -17.15 6.28
N ASP A 217 -1.77 -18.09 7.07
CA ASP A 217 -2.47 -19.32 7.44
C ASP A 217 -3.45 -19.05 8.60
N ASN A 218 -3.15 -18.06 9.43
CA ASN A 218 -3.93 -17.68 10.61
C ASN A 218 -4.98 -16.59 10.32
N HIS A 219 -4.70 -15.68 9.39
CA HIS A 219 -5.52 -14.48 9.13
C HIS A 219 -5.94 -14.39 7.65
N THR A 220 -6.73 -15.37 7.21
CA THR A 220 -7.29 -15.37 5.85
C THR A 220 -8.38 -14.31 5.68
N LEU A 221 -8.67 -13.89 4.43
CA LEU A 221 -9.79 -12.97 4.15
C LEU A 221 -11.14 -13.49 4.68
N GLN A 222 -11.37 -14.81 4.61
CA GLN A 222 -12.59 -15.43 5.09
C GLN A 222 -12.67 -15.36 6.62
N ALA A 223 -11.57 -15.69 7.32
CA ALA A 223 -11.50 -15.58 8.77
C ALA A 223 -11.78 -14.13 9.22
N MET A 224 -11.14 -13.16 8.59
CA MET A 224 -11.30 -11.75 8.94
C MET A 224 -12.73 -11.23 8.71
N TYR A 225 -13.28 -11.40 7.51
CA TYR A 225 -14.51 -10.70 7.11
C TYR A 225 -15.80 -11.53 7.19
N LEU A 226 -15.70 -12.87 7.21
CA LEU A 226 -16.89 -13.74 7.32
C LEU A 226 -17.03 -14.34 8.72
N LEU A 227 -15.91 -14.64 9.39
CA LEU A 227 -15.91 -15.22 10.73
C LEU A 227 -15.64 -14.19 11.84
N GLY A 228 -15.30 -12.95 11.48
CA GLY A 228 -15.02 -11.88 12.44
C GLY A 228 -13.76 -12.12 13.27
N GLN A 229 -12.74 -12.75 12.67
CA GLN A 229 -11.47 -13.10 13.32
C GLN A 229 -10.29 -12.31 12.69
N PRO A 230 -10.24 -10.97 12.87
CA PRO A 230 -9.09 -10.19 12.45
C PRO A 230 -7.86 -10.48 13.32
N PRO A 231 -6.65 -10.12 12.84
CA PRO A 231 -5.50 -10.01 13.73
C PRO A 231 -5.82 -8.99 14.85
N PRO A 232 -5.44 -9.24 16.12
CA PRO A 232 -5.74 -8.33 17.23
C PRO A 232 -5.18 -6.91 17.00
N SER A 233 -3.96 -6.82 16.46
CA SER A 233 -3.41 -5.55 16.01
C SER A 233 -2.50 -5.70 14.77
N VAL A 234 -2.45 -4.64 13.96
CA VAL A 234 -1.46 -4.44 12.91
C VAL A 234 -0.49 -3.37 13.34
N ASN A 235 0.80 -3.69 13.26
CA ASN A 235 1.88 -2.85 13.74
C ASN A 235 2.69 -2.41 12.53
N MET A 236 2.91 -1.11 12.39
CA MET A 236 3.59 -0.50 11.26
C MET A 236 4.77 0.35 11.75
N PHE A 237 5.93 0.10 11.17
CA PHE A 237 7.12 0.92 11.35
C PHE A 237 7.50 1.59 10.02
N TRP A 238 7.49 2.92 10.00
CA TRP A 238 7.72 3.70 8.79
C TRP A 238 9.11 4.30 8.75
N ARG A 239 9.70 4.27 7.56
CA ARG A 239 10.92 4.99 7.19
C ARG A 239 10.74 5.61 5.82
N ARG A 240 11.57 6.57 5.45
CA ARG A 240 11.65 7.06 4.07
C ARG A 240 13.09 7.30 3.63
N PHE A 241 13.33 7.05 2.35
CA PHE A 241 14.63 7.23 1.71
C PHE A 241 14.48 8.22 0.56
N ALA A 242 15.33 9.25 0.51
CA ALA A 242 15.33 10.17 -0.62
C ALA A 242 15.74 9.43 -1.88
N ILE A 243 15.01 9.63 -2.98
CA ILE A 243 15.28 8.97 -4.26
C ILE A 243 16.67 9.34 -4.81
N SER A 244 17.19 10.51 -4.42
CA SER A 244 18.57 10.95 -4.73
C SER A 244 19.64 10.05 -4.13
N ASP A 245 19.35 9.42 -2.99
CA ASP A 245 20.34 8.69 -2.18
C ASP A 245 20.29 7.19 -2.45
N ILE A 246 19.35 6.75 -3.28
CA ILE A 246 19.20 5.37 -3.71
C ILE A 246 20.09 5.16 -4.94
N PRO A 247 20.96 4.12 -4.97
CA PRO A 247 21.87 3.86 -6.09
C PRO A 247 21.12 3.34 -7.32
N LEU A 248 20.40 4.21 -8.03
CA LEU A 248 19.61 3.86 -9.23
C LEU A 248 20.44 3.84 -10.52
N HIS A 249 21.75 4.07 -10.43
CA HIS A 249 22.67 4.12 -11.55
C HIS A 249 23.23 2.74 -11.89
N ASP A 250 23.44 1.92 -10.87
CA ASP A 250 23.93 0.54 -10.98
C ASP A 250 22.90 -0.42 -10.37
N LYS A 251 22.70 -1.56 -11.03
CA LYS A 251 21.67 -2.52 -10.61
C LYS A 251 22.14 -3.39 -9.44
N ASP A 252 23.42 -3.72 -9.39
CA ASP A 252 23.97 -4.61 -8.38
C ASP A 252 24.15 -3.83 -7.06
N GLU A 253 24.58 -2.57 -7.11
CA GLU A 253 24.58 -1.67 -5.95
C GLU A 253 23.16 -1.48 -5.38
N PHE A 254 22.15 -1.33 -6.24
CA PHE A 254 20.75 -1.28 -5.79
C PHE A 254 20.28 -2.58 -5.14
N ASP A 255 20.70 -3.72 -5.69
CA ASP A 255 20.35 -5.04 -5.18
C ASP A 255 20.95 -5.27 -3.78
N GLU A 256 22.19 -4.84 -3.56
CA GLU A 256 22.83 -4.81 -2.24
C GLU A 256 22.14 -3.85 -1.27
N TRP A 257 21.88 -2.62 -1.72
CA TRP A 257 21.17 -1.61 -0.94
C TRP A 257 19.79 -2.13 -0.49
N LEU A 258 19.04 -2.77 -1.40
CA LEU A 258 17.71 -3.30 -1.10
C LEU A 258 17.78 -4.48 -0.12
N ARG A 259 18.76 -5.38 -0.28
CA ARG A 259 19.00 -6.46 0.69
C ARG A 259 19.28 -5.91 2.09
N LEU A 260 20.12 -4.89 2.20
CA LEU A 260 20.43 -4.25 3.48
C LEU A 260 19.17 -3.68 4.14
N ARG A 261 18.30 -3.00 3.38
CA ARG A 261 17.00 -2.52 3.89
C ARG A 261 16.13 -3.66 4.39
N TRP A 262 16.15 -4.82 3.73
CA TRP A 262 15.43 -6.02 4.16
C TRP A 262 16.03 -6.67 5.42
N SER A 263 17.35 -6.70 5.55
CA SER A 263 18.01 -7.15 6.78
C SER A 263 17.63 -6.27 7.98
N GLU A 264 17.54 -4.94 7.79
CA GLU A 264 17.06 -4.03 8.83
C GLU A 264 15.58 -4.28 9.18
N LYS A 265 14.72 -4.54 8.17
CA LYS A 265 13.32 -4.97 8.42
C LYS A 265 13.26 -6.22 9.26
N ASP A 266 14.05 -7.22 8.92
CA ASP A 266 14.10 -8.49 9.63
C ASP A 266 14.47 -8.27 11.11
N ALA A 267 15.43 -7.39 11.38
CA ALA A 267 15.80 -6.98 12.73
C ALA A 267 14.68 -6.25 13.48
N TYR A 268 13.92 -5.36 12.83
CA TYR A 268 12.76 -4.72 13.45
C TYR A 268 11.66 -5.73 13.79
N ILE A 269 11.43 -6.73 12.93
CA ILE A 269 10.44 -7.78 13.20
C ILE A 269 10.92 -8.63 14.38
N ASN A 270 12.20 -9.01 14.44
CA ASN A 270 12.80 -9.68 15.61
C ASN A 270 12.58 -8.89 16.90
N GLN A 271 12.85 -7.57 16.87
CA GLN A 271 12.60 -6.71 18.02
C GLN A 271 11.13 -6.66 18.41
N TYR A 272 10.22 -6.55 17.44
CA TYR A 272 8.79 -6.56 17.70
C TYR A 272 8.34 -7.88 18.33
N ILE A 273 8.79 -9.02 17.83
CA ILE A 273 8.45 -10.33 18.39
C ILE A 273 8.96 -10.45 19.84
N ALA A 274 10.15 -9.92 20.13
CA ALA A 274 10.72 -9.95 21.47
C ALA A 274 10.05 -8.99 22.47
N THR A 275 9.57 -7.82 22.02
CA THR A 275 9.14 -6.73 22.91
C THR A 275 7.66 -6.34 22.79
N GLY A 276 6.97 -6.79 21.75
CA GLY A 276 5.58 -6.42 21.42
C GLY A 276 5.41 -5.01 20.84
N ARG A 277 6.51 -4.28 20.58
CA ARG A 277 6.51 -2.92 20.04
C ARG A 277 7.70 -2.69 19.10
N PHE A 278 7.50 -1.83 18.12
CA PHE A 278 8.61 -1.27 17.33
C PHE A 278 9.33 -0.16 18.12
N PRO A 279 10.49 0.34 17.66
CA PRO A 279 11.09 1.53 18.22
C PRO A 279 10.14 2.75 18.14
N PRO A 280 10.16 3.65 19.14
CA PRO A 280 9.40 4.89 19.09
C PRO A 280 9.96 5.87 18.07
N ILE A 281 9.13 6.79 17.56
CA ILE A 281 9.62 7.91 16.77
C ILE A 281 10.38 8.89 17.66
N LEU A 282 11.67 9.07 17.41
CA LEU A 282 12.48 10.05 18.10
C LEU A 282 12.13 11.44 17.54
N GLN A 283 11.49 12.29 18.34
CA GLN A 283 11.24 13.67 17.95
C GLN A 283 12.55 14.47 18.05
N ASP A 284 12.99 15.08 16.95
CA ASP A 284 14.00 16.14 17.01
C ASP A 284 13.40 17.30 17.80
N GLY A 285 13.98 17.62 18.96
CA GLY A 285 13.43 18.54 19.97
C GLY A 285 13.34 20.02 19.52
N LYS A 286 12.50 20.34 18.53
CA LYS A 286 12.39 21.68 17.94
C LYS A 286 11.00 22.31 17.91
N ASP A 287 9.94 21.63 18.34
CA ASP A 287 8.60 22.25 18.34
C ASP A 287 8.05 22.46 19.77
N THR A 288 8.35 23.63 20.33
CA THR A 288 7.96 24.05 21.69
C THR A 288 6.61 24.76 21.75
N LYS A 289 5.87 24.84 20.64
CA LYS A 289 4.64 25.66 20.58
C LYS A 289 3.35 24.93 21.00
N ASN A 290 3.33 23.59 20.97
CA ASN A 290 2.22 22.78 21.47
C ASN A 290 2.76 21.49 22.10
N PRO A 291 2.64 21.28 23.42
CA PRO A 291 3.10 20.04 24.05
C PRO A 291 2.26 18.86 23.53
N PRO A 292 2.90 17.77 23.02
CA PRO A 292 2.17 16.58 22.57
C PRO A 292 1.44 15.90 23.73
N LYS A 293 0.34 15.19 23.45
CA LYS A 293 -0.33 14.32 24.45
C LYS A 293 0.60 13.16 24.84
N ASN A 294 0.38 12.53 26.00
CA ASN A 294 1.30 11.51 26.58
C ASN A 294 1.76 10.42 25.58
N GLU A 295 0.89 9.91 24.71
CA GLU A 295 1.26 8.90 23.69
C GLU A 295 2.13 9.47 22.56
N GLU A 296 1.91 10.72 22.14
CA GLU A 296 2.72 11.38 21.10
C GLU A 296 4.13 11.71 21.60
N LYS A 297 4.27 11.96 22.92
CA LYS A 297 5.57 12.13 23.59
C LYS A 297 6.38 10.83 23.63
N GLU A 298 5.71 9.68 23.67
CA GLU A 298 6.36 8.36 23.65
C GLU A 298 6.70 7.89 22.23
N GLY A 299 6.28 8.62 21.20
CA GLY A 299 6.58 8.30 19.81
C GLY A 299 5.81 7.10 19.24
N PHE A 300 4.66 6.77 19.85
CA PHE A 300 3.77 5.70 19.45
C PHE A 300 2.38 6.25 19.13
N PHE A 301 1.81 5.82 18.01
CA PHE A 301 0.47 6.23 17.60
C PHE A 301 -0.44 5.01 17.51
N GLU A 302 -1.49 4.97 18.31
CA GLU A 302 -2.50 3.91 18.26
C GLU A 302 -3.83 4.44 17.73
N THR A 303 -4.47 3.66 16.87
CA THR A 303 -5.79 3.98 16.32
C THR A 303 -6.52 2.72 15.88
N GLU A 304 -7.70 2.89 15.30
CA GLU A 304 -8.50 1.82 14.71
C GLU A 304 -8.83 2.16 13.27
N VAL A 305 -9.06 1.14 12.45
CA VAL A 305 -9.56 1.32 11.09
C VAL A 305 -11.02 1.78 11.14
N ARG A 306 -11.25 3.07 10.89
CA ARG A 306 -12.61 3.65 10.84
C ARG A 306 -12.72 4.76 9.81
N ILE A 307 -13.93 4.96 9.28
CA ILE A 307 -14.24 6.07 8.37
C ILE A 307 -14.19 7.40 9.11
N ASP A 308 -13.99 8.51 8.38
CA ASP A 308 -13.90 9.82 8.98
C ASP A 308 -15.28 10.37 9.32
N ASN A 309 -16.24 10.11 8.45
CA ASN A 309 -17.61 10.55 8.62
C ASN A 309 -18.58 9.57 7.93
N TYR A 310 -19.73 9.30 8.55
CA TYR A 310 -20.79 8.48 7.95
C TYR A 310 -21.33 9.01 6.61
N TRP A 311 -21.20 10.31 6.33
CA TRP A 311 -21.51 10.87 5.00
C TRP A 311 -20.64 10.27 3.88
N GLU A 312 -19.47 9.72 4.21
CA GLU A 312 -18.62 9.07 3.22
C GLU A 312 -19.26 7.82 2.60
N ILE A 313 -20.24 7.22 3.29
CA ILE A 313 -21.02 6.09 2.78
C ILE A 313 -21.74 6.46 1.48
N LEU A 314 -22.13 7.73 1.30
CA LEU A 314 -22.74 8.18 0.05
C LEU A 314 -21.79 8.00 -1.14
N TYR A 315 -20.48 8.17 -0.96
CA TYR A 315 -19.48 7.94 -2.03
C TYR A 315 -19.34 6.46 -2.41
N ILE A 316 -19.75 5.52 -1.55
CA ILE A 316 -19.83 4.11 -1.89
C ILE A 316 -20.96 3.89 -2.91
N ILE A 317 -22.10 4.56 -2.70
CA ILE A 317 -23.33 4.37 -3.47
C ILE A 317 -23.29 5.13 -4.80
N VAL A 318 -22.61 6.28 -4.88
CA VAL A 318 -22.55 7.15 -6.07
C VAL A 318 -22.17 6.40 -7.36
N PRO A 319 -21.09 5.59 -7.43
CA PRO A 319 -20.75 4.85 -8.65
C PRO A 319 -21.84 3.86 -9.09
N ILE A 320 -22.54 3.26 -8.12
CA ILE A 320 -23.65 2.34 -8.39
C ILE A 320 -24.82 3.10 -9.02
N LEU A 321 -25.19 4.26 -8.45
CA LEU A 321 -26.26 5.10 -8.99
C LEU A 321 -25.93 5.62 -10.39
N ILE A 322 -24.68 6.04 -10.64
CA ILE A 322 -24.22 6.43 -11.98
C ILE A 322 -24.39 5.26 -12.96
N PHE A 323 -23.95 4.05 -12.57
CA PHE A 323 -24.10 2.87 -13.42
C PHE A 323 -25.56 2.56 -13.74
N LEU A 324 -26.44 2.54 -12.73
CA LEU A 324 -27.87 2.31 -12.90
C LEU A 324 -28.51 3.39 -13.79
N GLY A 325 -28.12 4.65 -13.62
CA GLY A 325 -28.58 5.76 -14.46
C GLY A 325 -28.19 5.60 -15.93
N VAL A 326 -26.95 5.18 -16.21
CA VAL A 326 -26.51 4.86 -17.58
C VAL A 326 -27.31 3.69 -18.16
N VAL A 327 -27.50 2.61 -17.40
CA VAL A 327 -28.29 1.44 -17.85
C VAL A 327 -29.74 1.86 -18.17
N GLN A 328 -30.37 2.65 -17.31
CA GLN A 328 -31.74 3.14 -17.53
C GLN A 328 -31.82 4.05 -18.75
N THR A 329 -30.83 4.91 -18.95
CA THR A 329 -30.73 5.79 -20.13
C THR A 329 -30.59 4.98 -21.41
N LEU A 330 -29.71 3.98 -21.43
CA LEU A 330 -29.54 3.07 -22.57
C LEU A 330 -30.82 2.29 -22.86
N LYS A 331 -31.50 1.80 -21.81
CA LYS A 331 -32.80 1.11 -21.94
C LYS A 331 -33.87 2.02 -22.53
N PHE A 332 -33.92 3.28 -22.11
CA PHE A 332 -34.82 4.28 -22.68
C PHE A 332 -34.55 4.46 -24.18
N PHE A 333 -33.31 4.74 -24.58
CA PHE A 333 -32.96 4.91 -26.00
C PHE A 333 -33.25 3.65 -26.84
N TRP A 334 -33.02 2.47 -26.29
CA TRP A 334 -33.36 1.19 -26.93
C TRP A 334 -34.87 1.05 -27.16
N ASN A 335 -35.66 1.28 -26.12
CA ASN A 335 -37.11 1.15 -26.17
C ASN A 335 -37.79 2.24 -27.01
N SER A 336 -37.19 3.43 -27.10
CA SER A 336 -37.68 4.54 -27.94
C SER A 336 -37.32 4.41 -29.42
N GLY A 337 -36.60 3.35 -29.83
CA GLY A 337 -36.17 3.15 -31.22
C GLY A 337 -35.10 4.15 -31.71
N LEU A 338 -34.64 5.06 -30.85
CA LEU A 338 -33.68 6.10 -31.18
C LEU A 338 -32.27 5.56 -31.48
N ILE A 339 -31.92 4.37 -30.95
CA ILE A 339 -30.64 3.71 -31.24
C ILE A 339 -30.55 3.25 -32.71
N PHE A 340 -31.67 2.91 -33.34
CA PHE A 340 -31.71 2.48 -34.75
C PHE A 340 -31.66 3.64 -35.75
N ASN A 341 -31.88 4.89 -35.31
CA ASN A 341 -31.77 6.09 -36.14
C ASN A 341 -30.39 6.76 -36.07
N MET A 342 -29.44 6.21 -35.30
CA MET A 342 -28.08 6.73 -35.13
C MET A 342 -27.00 5.91 -35.87
N PHE A 343 -27.38 4.81 -36.51
CA PHE A 343 -26.57 4.01 -37.43
C PHE A 343 -27.32 3.89 -38.75
#